data_AF-A0A4P7QXL1-F1
#
_entry.id   AF-A0A4P7QXL1-F1
#
_cell.length_a   1.000
_cell.length_b   1.000
_cell.length_c   1.000
_cell.angle_alpha   90.00
_cell.angle_beta   90.00
_cell.angle_gamma   90.00
#
_symmetry.space_group_name_H-M   'P 1'
#
loop_
_entity.id
_entity.type
_entity.pdbx_description
1 polymer ?
#
loop_
_entity_poly.entity_id
_entity_poly.type
_entity_poly.pdbx_seq_one_letter_code
_entity_poly.pdbx_strand_id
1 'polypeptide(L)' 'MPDRREALTNISSSLKQTVLALEALTQPDDEHLPIGMRHLLHAIDRVDVAATAHLDRRAAQ' A
#
# COMPACT_ATOMS: atom_id res chain seq x y z
N MET A 1 -19.81 -7.23 -8.66
CA MET A 1 -18.96 -6.65 -7.60
C MET A 1 -17.54 -6.69 -8.13
N PRO A 2 -16.82 -5.56 -8.27
CA PRO A 2 -15.41 -5.61 -8.62
C PRO A 2 -14.75 -6.60 -7.65
N ASP A 3 -13.96 -7.52 -8.22
CA ASP A 3 -13.37 -8.60 -7.44
C ASP A 3 -12.58 -7.95 -6.30
N ARG A 4 -12.80 -8.37 -5.05
CA ARG A 4 -12.18 -7.74 -3.86
C ARG A 4 -10.67 -7.51 -4.03
N ARG A 5 -10.02 -8.38 -4.78
CA ARG A 5 -8.62 -8.28 -5.22
C ARG A 5 -8.34 -7.00 -6.03
N GLU A 6 -9.13 -6.73 -7.05
CA GLU A 6 -8.98 -5.56 -7.91
C GLU A 6 -9.14 -4.27 -7.09
N ALA A 7 -10.12 -4.24 -6.19
CA ALA A 7 -10.30 -3.11 -5.27
C ALA A 7 -9.07 -2.89 -4.37
N LEU A 8 -8.53 -3.95 -3.75
CA LEU A 8 -7.35 -3.85 -2.89
C LEU A 8 -6.07 -3.47 -3.67
N THR A 9 -5.92 -3.99 -4.90
CA THR A 9 -4.78 -3.67 -5.78
C THR A 9 -4.82 -2.21 -6.22
N ASN A 10 -6.01 -1.71 -6.56
CA ASN A 10 -6.20 -0.30 -6.93
C ASN A 10 -5.92 0.63 -5.75
N ILE A 11 -6.35 0.27 -4.54
CA ILE A 11 -6.06 1.02 -3.31
C ILE A 11 -4.54 1.05 -3.06
N SER A 12 -3.86 -0.09 -3.13
CA SER A 12 -2.41 -0.17 -2.96
C SER A 12 -1.66 0.71 -3.97
N SER A 13 -2.02 0.62 -5.26
CA SER A 13 -1.38 1.42 -6.31
C SER A 13 -1.55 2.93 -6.09
N SER A 14 -2.74 3.37 -5.69
CA SER A 14 -3.02 4.78 -5.39
C SER A 14 -2.23 5.28 -4.16
N LEU A 15 -2.13 4.44 -3.13
CA LEU A 15 -1.35 4.75 -1.93
C LEU A 15 0.15 4.86 -2.25
N LYS A 16 0.71 3.98 -3.10
CA LYS A 16 2.13 4.06 -3.52
C LYS A 16 2.45 5.38 -4.21
N GLN A 17 1.58 5.84 -5.10
CA GLN A 17 1.76 7.14 -5.78
C GLN A 17 1.71 8.32 -4.81
N THR A 18 0.81 8.25 -3.82
CA THR A 18 0.70 9.27 -2.77
C THR A 18 1.96 9.34 -1.90
N VAL A 19 2.54 8.19 -1.52
CA VAL A 19 3.79 8.13 -0.74
C VAL A 19 4.93 8.85 -1.47
N LEU A 20 5.13 8.55 -2.75
CA LEU A 20 6.20 9.15 -3.53
C LEU A 20 6.02 10.67 -3.69
N ALA A 21 4.77 11.13 -3.84
CA ALA A 21 4.46 12.56 -3.89
C ALA A 21 4.74 13.26 -2.55
N LEU A 22 4.41 12.61 -1.43
CA LEU A 22 4.74 13.13 -0.09
C LEU A 22 6.25 13.17 0.15
N GLU A 23 6.97 12.14 -0.28
CA GLU A 23 8.43 12.09 -0.20
C GLU A 23 9.09 13.21 -1.01
N ALA A 24 8.56 13.53 -2.20
CA ALA A 24 9.05 14.65 -3.01
C ALA A 24 8.82 16.03 -2.39
N LEU A 25 7.88 16.14 -1.44
CA LEU A 25 7.53 17.37 -0.74
C LEU A 25 8.21 17.50 0.63
N THR A 26 8.91 16.47 1.10
CA THR A 26 9.58 16.51 2.41
C THR A 26 10.65 17.59 2.44
N GLN A 27 10.69 18.36 3.51
CA GLN A 27 11.77 19.29 3.82
C GLN A 27 12.78 18.65 4.79
N PRO A 28 14.03 19.16 4.87
CA PRO A 28 15.07 18.60 5.73
C PRO A 28 14.74 18.62 7.23
N ASP A 29 13.81 19.46 7.66
CA ASP A 29 13.33 19.60 9.04
C ASP A 29 12.13 18.68 9.38
N ASP A 30 11.64 17.91 8.41
CA ASP A 30 10.56 16.93 8.62
C ASP A 30 11.06 15.67 9.33
N GLU A 31 11.49 15.80 10.59
CA GLU A 31 12.10 14.72 11.40
C GLU A 31 11.22 13.47 11.52
N HIS A 32 9.89 13.64 11.53
CA HIS A 32 8.93 12.56 11.73
C HIS A 32 8.42 11.94 10.43
N LEU A 33 8.64 12.59 9.29
CA LEU A 33 8.07 12.20 8.01
C LEU A 33 8.68 10.90 7.45
N PRO A 34 10.00 10.63 7.56
CA PRO A 34 10.56 9.33 7.19
C PRO A 34 9.95 8.15 7.97
N ILE A 35 9.62 8.36 9.24
CA ILE A 35 8.98 7.34 10.09
C ILE A 35 7.54 7.11 9.64
N GLY A 36 6.78 8.18 9.41
CA GLY A 36 5.41 8.13 8.87
C GLY A 36 5.35 7.42 7.51
N MET A 37 6.27 7.74 6.60
CA MET A 37 6.38 7.07 5.29
C MET A 37 6.66 5.58 5.43
N ARG A 38 7.57 5.18 6.34
CA ARG A 38 7.85 3.76 6.59
C ARG A 38 6.60 3.01 7.04
N HIS A 39 5.80 3.60 7.94
CA HIS A 39 4.55 2.98 8.37
C HIS A 39 3.52 2.88 7.24
N LEU A 40 3.45 3.91 6.38
CA LEU A 40 2.55 3.93 5.23
C LEU A 40 2.93 2.87 4.19
N LEU A 41 4.21 2.76 3.84
CA LEU A 41 4.73 1.71 2.95
C LEU A 41 4.44 0.31 3.50
N HIS A 42 4.66 0.09 4.80
CA HIS A 42 4.33 -1.18 5.43
C HIS A 42 2.83 -1.50 5.39
N ALA A 43 1.96 -0.50 5.55
CA ALA A 43 0.52 -0.70 5.43
C ALA A 43 0.11 -1.10 3.99
N ILE A 44 0.74 -0.50 2.99
CA ILE A 44 0.55 -0.83 1.57
C ILE A 44 0.95 -2.29 1.31
N ASP A 45 2.12 -2.72 1.79
CA ASP A 45 2.59 -4.10 1.61
C ASP A 45 1.60 -5.12 2.21
N ARG A 46 1.00 -4.81 3.37
CA ARG A 46 -0.04 -5.68 3.96
C ARG A 46 -1.30 -5.76 3.11
N VAL A 47 -1.68 -4.67 2.45
CA VAL A 47 -2.82 -4.65 1.51
C VAL A 47 -2.51 -5.50 0.28
N ASP A 48 -1.29 -5.41 -0.26
CA ASP A 48 -0.85 -6.25 -1.38
C ASP A 48 -0.88 -7.75 -1.02
N VAL A 49 -0.35 -8.12 0.15
CA VAL A 49 -0.41 -9.50 0.66
C VAL A 49 -1.86 -9.97 0.85
N ALA A 50 -2.75 -9.11 1.35
CA ALA A 50 -4.15 -9.46 1.51
C ALA A 50 -4.87 -9.63 0.15
N ALA A 51 -4.47 -8.86 -0.87
CA ALA A 51 -4.98 -9.00 -2.22
C ALA A 51 -4.56 -10.33 -2.86
N THR A 52 -3.34 -10.82 -2.59
CA THR A 52 -2.81 -12.07 -3.15
C THR A 52 -3.23 -13.32 -2.37
N ALA A 53 -3.25 -13.29 -1.04
CA ALA A 53 -3.61 -14.45 -0.19
C ALA A 53 -5.05 -14.96 -0.41
N HIS A 54 -5.94 -14.13 -0.95
CA HIS A 54 -7.28 -14.57 -1.33
C HIS A 54 -7.28 -15.54 -2.53
N LEU A 55 -6.25 -15.49 -3.39
CA LEU A 55 -6.08 -16.39 -4.54
C LEU A 55 -5.56 -17.76 -4.11
N ASP A 56 -4.56 -17.83 -3.23
CA ASP A 56 -4.02 -19.11 -2.74
C ASP A 56 -5.10 -19.95 -2.04
N ARG A 57 -5.98 -19.29 -1.27
CA ARG A 57 -7.09 -19.97 -0.59
C ARG A 57 -8.18 -20.47 -1.55
N ARG A 58 -8.37 -19.80 -2.70
CA ARG A 58 -9.32 -20.23 -3.74
C ARG A 58 -8.73 -21.27 -4.69
N ALA A 59 -7.42 -21.27 -4.90
CA ALA A 59 -6.70 -22.26 -5.71
C ALA A 59 -6.47 -23.58 -4.96
N ALA A 60 -6.53 -23.55 -3.62
CA ALA A 60 -6.44 -24.74 -2.75
C ALA A 60 -7.80 -25.40 -2.45
N GLN A 61 -8.90 -24.93 -3.05
CA GLN A 61 -10.25 -25.51 -2.98
C GLN A 61 -10.65 -26.13 -4.30
#